data_AF-S1QXG0-F1
#
_entry.id   AF-S1QXG0-F1
#
_cell.length_a   1.000
_cell.length_b   1.000
_cell.length_c   1.000
_cell.angle_alpha   90.00
_cell.angle_beta   90.00
_cell.angle_gamma   90.00
#
_symmetry.space_group_name_H-M   'P 1'
#
loop_
_entity.id
_entity.type
_entity.pdbx_description
1 polymer ?
#
loop_
_entity_poly.entity_id
_entity_poly.type
_entity_poly.pdbx_seq_one_letter_code
_entity_poly.pdbx_strand_id
1 'polypeptide(L)' 'MTKYIAVNNKKGGTGKTSVSCMLAVYLSRFGQTCLIDSDESGNATKRFTEEIEE' A
#
# COMPACT_ATOMS: atom_id res chain seq x y z
N MET A 1 -19.20 7.84 4.65
CA MET A 1 -18.05 8.55 5.27
C MET A 1 -16.81 7.69 5.08
N THR A 2 -15.80 8.22 4.40
CA THR A 2 -14.53 7.51 4.15
C THR A 2 -13.77 7.30 5.46
N LYS A 3 -13.09 6.16 5.61
CA LYS A 3 -12.21 5.84 6.75
C LYS A 3 -10.76 5.84 6.27
N TYR A 4 -9.86 6.35 7.10
CA TYR A 4 -8.44 6.43 6.79
C TYR A 4 -7.66 5.57 7.79
N ILE A 5 -6.72 4.78 7.28
CA ILE A 5 -5.81 3.93 8.06
C ILE A 5 -4.39 4.29 7.65
N ALA A 6 -3.55 4.67 8.60
CA ALA A 6 -2.14 4.95 8.37
C ALA A 6 -1.27 3.86 9.00
N VAL A 7 -0.45 3.20 8.19
CA VAL A 7 0.52 2.20 8.63
C VAL A 7 1.89 2.86 8.68
N ASN A 8 2.37 3.20 9.88
CA ASN A 8 3.62 3.93 10.06
C ASN A 8 4.53 3.29 11.12
N ASN A 9 5.83 3.22 10.82
CA ASN A 9 6.90 2.86 11.72
C ASN A 9 8.25 3.36 11.14
N LYS A 10 9.02 4.10 11.95
CA LYS A 10 10.32 4.67 11.56
C LYS A 10 11.38 3.61 11.23
N LYS A 11 11.22 2.37 11.72
CA LYS A 11 12.15 1.27 11.42
C LYS A 11 11.83 0.62 10.07
N GLY A 12 12.84 0.50 9.22
CA GLY A 12 12.79 -0.28 7.98
C GLY A 12 12.63 -1.79 8.23
N GLY A 13 12.10 -2.54 7.28
CA GLY A 13 11.96 -4.00 7.38
C GLY A 13 10.92 -4.51 8.39
N THR A 14 10.03 -3.64 8.88
CA THR A 14 8.97 -3.99 9.84
C THR A 14 7.68 -4.53 9.19
N GLY A 15 7.67 -4.70 7.87
CA GLY A 15 6.52 -5.25 7.13
C GLY A 15 5.40 -4.25 6.79
N LYS A 16 5.63 -2.94 6.91
CA LYS A 16 4.64 -1.88 6.60
C LYS A 16 4.03 -2.03 5.22
N THR A 17 4.86 -2.09 4.18
CA THR A 17 4.40 -2.23 2.79
C THR A 17 3.58 -3.50 2.62
N SER A 18 4.07 -4.63 3.11
CA SER A 18 3.38 -5.92 3.01
C SER A 18 1.99 -5.88 3.65
N VAL A 19 1.88 -5.35 4.88
CA VAL A 19 0.59 -5.28 5.57
C VAL A 19 -0.35 -4.27 4.93
N SER A 20 0.15 -3.11 4.46
CA SER A 20 -0.66 -2.14 3.73
C SER A 20 -1.24 -2.72 2.44
N CYS A 21 -0.44 -3.43 1.65
CA CYS A 21 -0.89 -4.07 0.41
C CYS A 21 -1.92 -5.17 0.70
N MET A 22 -1.65 -6.07 1.64
CA MET A 22 -2.59 -7.15 1.99
C MET A 22 -3.88 -6.63 2.61
N LEU A 23 -3.80 -5.59 3.45
CA LEU A 23 -4.99 -4.94 4.03
C LEU A 23 -5.84 -4.29 2.93
N ALA A 24 -5.21 -3.60 1.97
CA ALA A 24 -5.93 -2.99 0.85
C ALA A 24 -6.63 -4.05 -0.02
N VAL A 25 -5.96 -5.16 -0.34
CA VAL A 25 -6.54 -6.29 -1.09
C VAL A 25 -7.67 -6.95 -0.30
N TYR A 26 -7.54 -7.09 1.01
CA TYR A 26 -8.60 -7.66 1.84
C TYR A 26 -9.83 -6.75 1.89
N LEU A 27 -9.64 -5.45 2.17
CA LEU A 27 -10.73 -4.48 2.27
C LEU A 27 -11.44 -4.25 0.93
N SER A 28 -10.73 -4.35 -0.20
CA SER A 28 -11.32 -4.20 -1.53
C SER A 28 -12.41 -5.24 -1.82
N ARG A 29 -12.37 -6.39 -1.14
CA ARG A 29 -13.40 -7.44 -1.22
C ARG A 29 -14.73 -7.04 -0.56
N PHE A 30 -14.74 -6.00 0.26
CA PHE A 30 -15.91 -5.53 1.01
C PHE A 30 -16.36 -4.13 0.62
N GLY A 31 -15.58 -3.41 -0.19
CA GLY A 31 -15.94 -2.07 -0.65
C GLY A 31 -14.80 -1.34 -1.33
N GLN A 32 -15.08 -0.12 -1.79
CA GLN A 32 -14.09 0.72 -2.46
C GLN A 32 -12.91 1.01 -1.51
N THR A 33 -11.72 0.63 -1.95
CA THR A 33 -10.48 0.76 -1.18
C THR A 33 -9.41 1.41 -2.05
N CYS A 34 -8.69 2.37 -1.49
CA CYS A 34 -7.57 3.04 -2.13
C CYS A 34 -6.31 2.83 -1.27
N LEU A 35 -5.23 2.36 -1.90
CA LEU A 35 -3.91 2.27 -1.30
C LEU A 35 -3.09 3.49 -1.74
N ILE A 36 -2.54 4.22 -0.77
CA ILE A 36 -1.66 5.36 -1.02
C ILE A 36 -0.25 4.96 -0.57
N ASP A 37 0.71 4.98 -1.49
CA ASP A 37 2.13 4.84 -1.17
C ASP A 37 2.71 6.22 -0.87
N SER A 38 3.24 6.39 0.34
CA SER A 38 3.92 7.62 0.77
C SER A 38 5.36 7.35 1.20
N ASP A 39 5.91 6.17 0.84
CA ASP A 39 7.30 5.82 1.03
C ASP A 39 8.09 6.22 -0.22
N GLU A 40 9.17 6.98 -0.05
CA GLU A 40 10.07 7.42 -1.14
C GLU A 40 10.61 6.24 -1.98
N SER A 41 10.72 5.06 -1.37
CA SER A 41 11.19 3.85 -2.07
C SER A 41 10.19 3.32 -3.10
N GLY A 42 8.91 3.69 -2.99
CA GLY A 42 7.84 3.31 -3.91
C GLY A 42 7.54 1.81 -3.95
N ASN A 43 7.82 1.09 -2.86
CA ASN A 43 7.74 -0.38 -2.83
C ASN A 43 6.30 -0.90 -3.03
N ALA A 44 5.27 -0.18 -2.60
CA ALA A 44 3.89 -0.58 -2.86
C ALA A 44 3.53 -0.29 -4.32
N THR A 45 3.91 0.86 -4.85
CA THR A 45 3.66 1.23 -6.26
C THR A 45 4.26 0.19 -7.21
N LYS A 46 5.57 -0.08 -7.09
CA LYS A 46 6.29 -1.08 -7.92
C LYS A 46 5.68 -2.48 -7.88
N ARG A 47 4.94 -2.81 -6.82
CA ARG A 47 4.30 -4.13 -6.66
C ARG A 47 3.05 -4.30 -7.53
N PHE A 48 2.38 -3.19 -7.88
CA PHE A 48 1.10 -3.16 -8.59
C PHE A 48 1.18 -2.52 -9.98
N THR A 49 2.25 -1.79 -10.29
CA THR A 49 2.50 -1.22 -11.61
C THR A 49 3.55 -2.04 -12.34
N GLU A 50 3.30 -2.42 -13.59
CA GLU A 50 4.36 -2.88 -14.48
C GLU A 50 5.23 -1.67 -14.88
N GLU A 51 6.55 -1.83 -14.93
CA GLU A 51 7.41 -0.84 -15.58
C GLU A 51 7.07 -0.85 -17.07
N ILE A 52 6.53 0.26 -17.57
CA ILE A 52 6.39 0.46 -19.01
C ILE A 52 7.79 0.83 -19.50
N GLU A 53 8.50 -0.13 -20.11
CA GLU A 53 9.71 0.17 -20.87
C GLU A 53 9.31 0.99 -22.12
N GLU A 54 9.95 2.14 -22.32
CA GLU A 54 9.77 3.03 -23.49
C GLU A 54 10.38 2.44 -24.77
#